data_AF-A0A7Y8FJA3-F1
#
_entry.id   AF-A0A7Y8FJA3-F1
#
_cell.length_a   1.000
_cell.length_b   1.000
_cell.length_c   1.000
_cell.angle_alpha   90.00
_cell.angle_beta   90.00
_cell.angle_gamma   90.00
#
_symmetry.space_group_name_H-M   'P 1'
#
loop_
_entity.id
_entity.type
_entity.pdbx_description
1 polymer ?
#
loop_
_entity_poly.entity_id
_entity_poly.type
_entity_poly.pdbx_seq_one_letter_code
_entity_poly.pdbx_strand_id
1 'polypeptide(L)'
;VLNGYLAPSLLATDLAARGWNHQDLSTFLKHGMSAQGTMFNEMFPVFHNSTQGLNDPDLAAMATFLLGDQPPQAKVLSETSLDAMSPSAQRGRQDYLNVCAGCHAPNGEGKPHIAVAMRGNTTLRLEDPRNLLRVIEDGIGEQQFTGFERMQPMPGFADKLNHQQLT
;
A
#
# COMPACT_ATOMS: atom_id res chain seq x y z
N VAL A 1 9.26 2.76 -14.97
CA VAL A 1 9.77 3.30 -13.69
C VAL A 1 9.65 4.80 -13.76
N LEU A 2 9.04 5.43 -12.74
CA LEU A 2 8.82 6.87 -12.64
C LEU A 2 9.38 7.32 -11.29
N ASN A 3 10.34 8.26 -11.29
CA ASN A 3 10.99 8.77 -10.08
C ASN A 3 11.48 7.67 -9.10
N GLY A 4 12.03 6.57 -9.64
CA GLY A 4 12.52 5.43 -8.85
C GLY A 4 11.44 4.41 -8.43
N TYR A 5 10.15 4.74 -8.58
CA TYR A 5 9.04 3.84 -8.31
C TYR A 5 8.67 3.01 -9.55
N LEU A 6 8.34 1.74 -9.33
CA LEU A 6 7.69 0.89 -10.31
C LEU A 6 6.20 1.27 -10.35
N ALA A 7 5.72 1.66 -11.54
CA ALA A 7 4.29 1.69 -11.82
C ALA A 7 3.84 0.23 -12.02
N PRO A 8 3.03 -0.34 -11.11
CA PRO A 8 2.62 -1.74 -11.21
C PRO A 8 1.64 -1.94 -12.35
N SER A 9 1.59 -3.17 -12.89
CA SER A 9 0.59 -3.55 -13.89
C SER A 9 -0.83 -3.30 -13.38
N LEU A 10 -1.68 -2.73 -14.22
CA LEU A 10 -3.10 -2.49 -13.93
C LEU A 10 -4.01 -3.54 -14.59
N LEU A 11 -3.46 -4.64 -15.11
CA LEU A 11 -4.28 -5.74 -15.63
C LEU A 11 -5.15 -6.33 -14.51
N ALA A 12 -6.38 -6.70 -14.84
CA ALA A 12 -7.36 -7.21 -13.88
C ALA A 12 -6.83 -8.40 -13.06
N THR A 13 -6.10 -9.31 -13.68
CA THR A 13 -5.47 -10.47 -13.00
C THR A 13 -4.42 -10.05 -11.99
N ASP A 14 -3.63 -9.03 -12.30
CA ASP A 14 -2.53 -8.58 -11.45
C ASP A 14 -3.06 -7.74 -10.27
N LEU A 15 -4.08 -6.93 -10.52
CA LEU A 15 -4.84 -6.22 -9.49
C LEU A 15 -5.48 -7.22 -8.53
N ALA A 16 -6.22 -8.21 -9.04
CA ALA A 16 -6.82 -9.26 -8.22
C ALA A 16 -5.78 -10.07 -7.44
N ALA A 17 -4.64 -10.40 -8.05
CA ALA A 17 -3.53 -11.08 -7.37
C ALA A 17 -2.95 -10.25 -6.20
N ARG A 18 -3.05 -8.92 -6.27
CA ARG A 18 -2.70 -7.99 -5.18
C ARG A 18 -3.87 -7.65 -4.25
N GLY A 19 -5.00 -8.32 -4.40
CA GLY A 19 -6.15 -8.23 -3.50
C GLY A 19 -7.15 -7.12 -3.85
N TRP A 20 -7.04 -6.51 -5.01
CA TRP A 20 -7.99 -5.49 -5.45
C TRP A 20 -9.28 -6.11 -5.96
N ASN A 21 -10.40 -5.50 -5.59
CA ASN A 21 -11.72 -5.73 -6.17
C ASN A 21 -12.34 -4.38 -6.57
N HIS A 22 -13.52 -4.43 -7.17
CA HIS A 22 -14.27 -3.26 -7.66
C HIS A 22 -14.55 -2.21 -6.59
N GLN A 23 -15.03 -2.65 -5.43
CA GLN A 23 -15.39 -1.77 -4.33
C GLN A 23 -14.16 -1.08 -3.76
N ASP A 24 -13.10 -1.84 -3.53
CA ASP A 24 -11.85 -1.32 -2.99
C ASP A 24 -11.17 -0.33 -3.94
N LEU A 25 -11.19 -0.62 -5.24
CA LEU A 25 -10.59 0.27 -6.24
C LEU A 25 -11.40 1.57 -6.37
N SER A 26 -12.72 1.49 -6.35
CA SER A 26 -13.59 2.68 -6.35
C SER A 26 -13.37 3.53 -5.09
N THR A 27 -13.28 2.88 -3.92
CA THR A 27 -12.99 3.53 -2.63
C THR A 27 -11.62 4.22 -2.66
N PHE A 28 -10.61 3.53 -3.17
CA PHE A 28 -9.26 4.06 -3.31
C PHE A 28 -9.21 5.28 -4.24
N LEU A 29 -9.89 5.23 -5.38
CA LEU A 29 -9.97 6.37 -6.30
C LEU A 29 -10.70 7.56 -5.67
N LYS A 30 -11.80 7.30 -4.94
CA LYS A 30 -12.62 8.34 -4.30
C LYS A 30 -11.93 9.03 -3.13
N HIS A 31 -11.33 8.22 -2.25
CA HIS A 31 -10.86 8.64 -0.94
C HIS A 31 -9.34 8.69 -0.85
N GLY A 32 -8.63 8.25 -1.89
CA GLY A 32 -7.17 8.13 -1.89
C GLY A 32 -6.66 6.99 -1.00
N MET A 33 -7.56 6.15 -0.45
CA MET A 33 -7.20 5.08 0.48
C MET A 33 -8.18 3.91 0.45
N SER A 34 -7.67 2.70 0.68
CA SER A 34 -8.44 1.46 0.86
C SER A 34 -7.63 0.46 1.71
N ALA A 35 -8.14 -0.76 1.90
CA ALA A 35 -7.44 -1.82 2.61
C ALA A 35 -6.07 -2.17 1.97
N GLN A 36 -5.92 -1.92 0.67
CA GLN A 36 -4.71 -2.20 -0.11
C GLN A 36 -3.66 -1.09 0.00
N GLY A 37 -3.96 0.05 0.65
CA GLY A 37 -3.01 1.13 0.90
C GLY A 37 -3.58 2.52 0.59
N THR A 38 -2.69 3.49 0.47
CA THR A 38 -3.02 4.89 0.16
C THR A 38 -2.38 5.34 -1.15
N MET A 39 -2.93 6.39 -1.77
CA MET A 39 -2.26 7.14 -2.83
C MET A 39 -1.19 8.01 -2.18
N PHE A 40 0.06 7.58 -2.24
CA PHE A 40 1.22 8.30 -1.75
C PHE A 40 2.16 8.72 -2.89
N ASN A 41 3.08 9.63 -2.60
CA ASN A 41 4.04 10.20 -3.55
C ASN A 41 3.36 10.63 -4.85
N GLU A 42 3.79 10.12 -6.01
CA GLU A 42 3.27 10.52 -7.33
C GLU A 42 1.77 10.30 -7.50
N MET A 43 1.16 9.38 -6.75
CA MET A 43 -0.29 9.17 -6.80
C MET A 43 -1.07 10.16 -5.92
N PHE A 44 -0.44 10.79 -4.92
CA PHE A 44 -1.12 11.73 -4.04
C PHE A 44 -1.63 12.99 -4.78
N PRO A 45 -0.84 13.64 -5.66
CA PRO A 45 -1.36 14.73 -6.51
C PRO A 45 -2.47 14.29 -7.47
N VAL A 46 -2.47 13.04 -7.93
CA VAL A 46 -3.54 12.50 -8.79
C VAL A 46 -4.85 12.43 -8.00
N PHE A 47 -4.81 11.94 -6.76
CA PHE A 47 -5.94 12.01 -5.86
C PHE A 47 -6.35 13.46 -5.60
N HIS A 48 -5.42 14.29 -5.13
CA HIS A 48 -5.70 15.63 -4.63
C HIS A 48 -6.20 16.59 -5.72
N ASN A 49 -5.76 16.43 -6.97
CA ASN A 49 -6.12 17.35 -8.05
C ASN A 49 -7.08 16.75 -9.08
N SER A 50 -7.50 15.48 -8.93
CA SER A 50 -8.36 14.82 -9.91
C SER A 50 -9.39 13.90 -9.27
N THR A 51 -9.00 12.69 -8.82
CA THR A 51 -9.99 11.62 -8.58
C THR A 51 -10.93 11.92 -7.42
N GLN A 52 -10.51 12.73 -6.43
CA GLN A 52 -11.39 13.13 -5.32
C GLN A 52 -12.58 14.01 -5.75
N GLY A 53 -12.50 14.64 -6.92
CA GLY A 53 -13.57 15.50 -7.47
C GLY A 53 -14.57 14.75 -8.34
N LEU A 54 -14.36 13.46 -8.61
CA LEU A 54 -15.24 12.64 -9.46
C LEU A 54 -16.45 12.15 -8.67
N ASN A 55 -17.56 11.92 -9.37
CA ASN A 55 -18.76 11.32 -8.79
C ASN A 55 -18.67 9.78 -8.77
N ASP A 56 -19.56 9.15 -8.00
CA ASP A 56 -19.57 7.69 -7.80
C ASP A 56 -19.72 6.89 -9.11
N PRO A 57 -20.61 7.28 -10.05
CA PRO A 57 -20.67 6.64 -11.38
C PRO A 57 -19.35 6.66 -12.16
N ASP A 58 -18.64 7.79 -12.20
CA ASP A 58 -17.37 7.92 -12.93
C ASP A 58 -16.28 7.04 -12.29
N LEU A 59 -16.20 7.04 -10.96
CA LEU A 59 -15.26 6.22 -10.21
C LEU A 59 -15.52 4.72 -10.39
N ALA A 60 -16.79 4.31 -10.39
CA ALA A 60 -17.20 2.94 -10.69
C ALA A 60 -16.85 2.56 -12.14
N ALA A 61 -17.07 3.45 -13.11
CA ALA A 61 -16.69 3.21 -14.51
C ALA A 61 -15.18 3.03 -14.68
N MET A 62 -14.35 3.80 -13.96
CA MET A 62 -12.89 3.61 -13.94
C MET A 62 -12.50 2.25 -13.35
N ALA A 63 -13.15 1.83 -12.26
CA ALA A 63 -12.92 0.50 -11.69
C ALA A 63 -13.32 -0.61 -12.69
N THR A 64 -14.45 -0.47 -13.38
CA THR A 64 -14.88 -1.40 -14.46
C THR A 64 -13.90 -1.44 -15.60
N PHE A 65 -13.38 -0.28 -16.02
CA PHE A 65 -12.39 -0.24 -17.09
C PHE A 65 -11.13 -1.04 -16.77
N LEU A 66 -10.66 -0.99 -15.52
CA LEU A 66 -9.43 -1.68 -15.10
C LEU A 66 -9.65 -3.17 -14.77
N LEU A 67 -10.77 -3.49 -14.15
CA LEU A 67 -11.05 -4.83 -13.63
C LEU A 67 -11.95 -5.68 -14.55
N GLY A 68 -12.62 -5.05 -15.51
CA GLY A 68 -13.69 -5.65 -16.31
C GLY A 68 -15.01 -5.76 -15.55
N ASP A 69 -16.08 -6.14 -16.27
CA ASP A 69 -17.40 -6.38 -15.69
C ASP A 69 -17.43 -7.59 -14.76
N GLN A 70 -16.55 -8.57 -15.02
CA GLN A 70 -16.41 -9.80 -14.24
C GLN A 70 -14.97 -9.97 -13.79
N PRO A 71 -14.56 -9.28 -12.71
CA PRO A 71 -13.18 -9.34 -12.24
C PRO A 71 -12.82 -10.76 -11.77
N PRO A 72 -11.54 -11.16 -11.90
CA PRO A 72 -11.03 -12.30 -11.15
C PRO A 72 -11.20 -12.08 -9.65
N GLN A 73 -11.32 -13.17 -8.89
CA GLN A 73 -11.43 -13.09 -7.44
C GLN A 73 -10.17 -12.50 -6.82
N ALA A 74 -10.35 -11.47 -5.98
CA ALA A 74 -9.25 -10.86 -5.23
C ALA A 74 -8.57 -11.89 -4.30
N LYS A 75 -7.24 -11.98 -4.40
CA LYS A 75 -6.43 -12.89 -3.59
C LYS A 75 -6.36 -12.42 -2.15
N VAL A 76 -6.95 -13.23 -1.25
CA VAL A 76 -6.82 -13.09 0.20
C VAL A 76 -5.50 -13.73 0.65
N LEU A 77 -4.79 -13.08 1.58
CA LEU A 77 -3.58 -13.62 2.17
C LEU A 77 -3.93 -14.49 3.37
N SER A 78 -3.21 -15.60 3.50
CA SER A 78 -3.24 -16.45 4.69
C SER A 78 -2.03 -16.14 5.56
N GLU A 79 -2.19 -16.26 6.86
CA GLU A 79 -1.09 -16.09 7.81
C GLU A 79 -0.14 -17.29 7.77
N THR A 80 1.16 -17.00 7.82
CA THR A 80 2.21 -18.02 7.94
C THR A 80 2.69 -18.05 9.38
N SER A 81 2.80 -19.24 9.96
CA SER A 81 3.34 -19.42 11.30
C SER A 81 4.84 -19.11 11.35
N LEU A 82 5.34 -18.70 12.52
CA LEU A 82 6.75 -18.29 12.68
C LEU A 82 7.75 -19.39 12.31
N ASP A 83 7.43 -20.63 12.66
CA ASP A 83 8.22 -21.82 12.37
C ASP A 83 8.27 -22.17 10.87
N ALA A 84 7.27 -21.75 10.10
CA ALA A 84 7.22 -21.93 8.65
C ALA A 84 7.91 -20.78 7.88
N MET A 85 8.35 -19.71 8.56
CA MET A 85 9.06 -18.60 7.93
C MET A 85 10.53 -18.96 7.63
N SER A 86 11.07 -18.40 6.55
CA SER A 86 12.51 -18.48 6.29
C SER A 86 13.30 -17.71 7.36
N PRO A 87 14.60 -18.02 7.57
CA PRO A 87 15.44 -17.25 8.50
C PRO A 87 15.52 -15.76 8.15
N SER A 88 15.43 -15.40 6.86
CA SER A 88 15.37 -13.99 6.45
C SER A 88 14.06 -13.32 6.87
N ALA A 89 12.93 -13.99 6.65
CA ALA A 89 11.63 -13.47 7.06
C ALA A 89 11.50 -13.33 8.59
N GLN A 90 12.10 -14.23 9.37
CA GLN A 90 12.16 -14.10 10.82
C GLN A 90 12.96 -12.88 11.27
N ARG A 91 14.11 -12.60 10.64
CA ARG A 91 14.89 -11.36 10.90
C ARG A 91 14.10 -10.12 10.50
N GLY A 92 13.52 -10.09 9.29
CA GLY A 92 12.70 -8.97 8.83
C GLY A 92 11.50 -8.71 9.74
N ARG A 93 10.89 -9.76 10.32
CA ARG A 93 9.85 -9.60 11.35
C ARG A 93 10.41 -8.96 12.62
N GLN A 94 11.59 -9.35 13.08
CA GLN A 94 12.20 -8.73 14.26
C GLN A 94 12.53 -7.25 14.01
N ASP A 95 13.07 -6.92 12.85
CA ASP A 95 13.31 -5.53 12.44
C ASP A 95 12.00 -4.73 12.37
N TYR A 96 10.94 -5.31 11.79
CA TYR A 96 9.61 -4.71 11.78
C TYR A 96 9.09 -4.41 13.19
N LEU A 97 9.22 -5.36 14.13
CA LEU A 97 8.78 -5.16 15.51
C LEU A 97 9.58 -4.07 16.24
N ASN A 98 10.88 -3.97 15.95
CA ASN A 98 11.76 -2.99 16.58
C ASN A 98 11.55 -1.57 16.02
N VAL A 99 11.28 -1.44 14.72
CA VAL A 99 11.35 -0.15 14.01
C VAL A 99 9.97 0.33 13.53
N CYS A 100 9.13 -0.57 13.02
CA CYS A 100 7.93 -0.21 12.27
C CYS A 100 6.64 -0.35 13.09
N ALA A 101 6.58 -1.35 13.98
CA ALA A 101 5.37 -1.74 14.71
C ALA A 101 4.83 -0.66 15.66
N GLY A 102 5.68 0.29 16.08
CA GLY A 102 5.23 1.45 16.87
C GLY A 102 4.13 2.25 16.17
N CYS A 103 4.22 2.40 14.85
CA CYS A 103 3.21 3.09 14.03
C CYS A 103 2.27 2.11 13.33
N HIS A 104 2.80 1.05 12.71
CA HIS A 104 2.03 0.12 11.87
C HIS A 104 1.38 -1.05 12.63
N ALA A 105 1.47 -1.05 13.96
CA ALA A 105 1.00 -2.09 14.88
C ALA A 105 1.76 -3.43 14.76
N PRO A 106 1.80 -4.26 15.83
CA PRO A 106 2.63 -5.46 15.87
C PRO A 106 2.33 -6.52 14.81
N ASN A 107 1.09 -6.62 14.33
CA ASN A 107 0.74 -7.56 13.27
C ASN A 107 0.48 -6.84 11.93
N GLY A 108 0.78 -5.55 11.81
CA GLY A 108 0.60 -4.80 10.56
C GLY A 108 -0.82 -4.29 10.34
N GLU A 109 -1.64 -4.17 11.38
CA GLU A 109 -3.00 -3.65 11.31
C GLU A 109 -3.06 -2.16 10.93
N GLY A 110 -1.95 -1.44 11.09
CA GLY A 110 -1.93 0.01 10.99
C GLY A 110 -2.60 0.68 12.19
N LYS A 111 -2.69 2.00 12.14
CA LYS A 111 -3.40 2.82 13.13
C LYS A 111 -4.21 3.87 12.39
N PRO A 112 -5.55 3.91 12.57
CA PRO A 112 -6.39 4.92 11.94
C PRO A 112 -5.84 6.33 12.16
N HIS A 113 -5.86 7.14 11.10
CA HIS A 113 -5.37 8.51 11.07
C HIS A 113 -3.86 8.71 11.37
N ILE A 114 -3.09 7.62 11.48
CA ILE A 114 -1.66 7.68 11.83
C ILE A 114 -0.83 6.98 10.77
N ALA A 115 -1.08 5.69 10.54
CA ALA A 115 -0.25 4.86 9.68
C ALA A 115 -1.08 3.78 8.99
N VAL A 116 -0.77 3.52 7.72
CA VAL A 116 -1.48 2.53 6.91
C VAL A 116 -1.29 1.11 7.43
N ALA A 117 -2.26 0.24 7.19
CA ALA A 117 -2.09 -1.18 7.40
C ALA A 117 -1.01 -1.73 6.46
N MET A 118 -0.19 -2.62 7.00
CA MET A 118 0.75 -3.43 6.24
C MET A 118 0.12 -4.75 5.80
N ARG A 119 -0.81 -5.29 6.60
CA ARG A 119 -1.56 -6.49 6.19
C ARG A 119 -2.35 -6.21 4.92
N GLY A 120 -2.07 -6.97 3.88
CA GLY A 120 -2.76 -6.84 2.58
C GLY A 120 -2.32 -5.65 1.72
N ASN A 121 -1.39 -4.82 2.18
CA ASN A 121 -0.92 -3.64 1.45
C ASN A 121 -0.31 -4.02 0.10
N THR A 122 -0.72 -3.33 -0.97
CA THR A 122 -0.34 -3.65 -2.34
C THR A 122 1.16 -3.48 -2.60
N THR A 123 1.81 -2.52 -1.94
CA THR A 123 3.25 -2.27 -2.08
C THR A 123 4.08 -3.45 -1.59
N LEU A 124 3.62 -4.13 -0.54
CA LEU A 124 4.27 -5.34 -0.01
C LEU A 124 4.02 -6.60 -0.85
N ARG A 125 3.11 -6.52 -1.83
CA ARG A 125 2.69 -7.64 -2.67
C ARG A 125 3.28 -7.56 -4.08
N LEU A 126 4.17 -6.62 -4.33
CA LEU A 126 4.94 -6.53 -5.57
C LEU A 126 6.09 -7.52 -5.53
N GLU A 127 6.36 -8.20 -6.66
CA GLU A 127 7.53 -9.07 -6.78
C GLU A 127 8.84 -8.29 -6.67
N ASP A 128 8.85 -7.07 -7.21
CA ASP A 128 9.97 -6.15 -7.09
C ASP A 128 9.79 -5.27 -5.84
N PRO A 129 10.67 -5.38 -4.82
CA PRO A 129 10.53 -4.68 -3.56
C PRO A 129 10.87 -3.20 -3.66
N ARG A 130 11.30 -2.68 -4.81
CA ARG A 130 11.82 -1.30 -4.91
C ARG A 130 10.89 -0.23 -4.35
N ASN A 131 9.57 -0.39 -4.52
CA ASN A 131 8.62 0.61 -4.01
C ASN A 131 8.63 0.63 -2.49
N LEU A 132 8.69 -0.55 -1.85
CA LEU A 132 8.81 -0.67 -0.41
C LEU A 132 10.13 -0.06 0.07
N LEU A 133 11.24 -0.42 -0.57
CA LEU A 133 12.57 0.09 -0.22
C LEU A 133 12.61 1.61 -0.28
N ARG A 134 12.12 2.20 -1.38
CA ARG A 134 12.05 3.65 -1.55
C ARG A 134 11.17 4.32 -0.49
N VAL A 135 10.02 3.76 -0.16
CA VAL A 135 9.17 4.28 0.93
C VAL A 135 9.90 4.27 2.27
N ILE A 136 10.65 3.21 2.57
CA ILE A 136 11.40 3.11 3.82
C ILE A 136 12.57 4.10 3.83
N GLU A 137 13.31 4.20 2.73
CA GLU A 137 14.47 5.09 2.61
C GLU A 137 14.08 6.57 2.65
N ASP A 138 13.12 6.96 1.81
CA ASP A 138 12.75 8.36 1.59
C ASP A 138 11.73 8.87 2.62
N GLY A 139 10.92 7.96 3.18
CA GLY A 139 9.75 8.32 4.00
C GLY A 139 8.57 8.82 3.16
N ILE A 140 7.53 9.27 3.85
CA ILE A 140 6.32 9.84 3.25
C ILE A 140 5.94 11.09 4.05
N GLY A 141 5.66 12.20 3.36
CA GLY A 141 5.15 13.41 4.01
C GLY A 141 3.77 13.22 4.64
N GLU A 142 3.30 14.21 5.41
CA GLU A 142 1.93 14.20 5.90
C GLU A 142 0.94 14.19 4.72
N GLN A 143 -0.13 13.39 4.83
CA GLN A 143 -1.15 13.28 3.80
C GLN A 143 -2.54 13.50 4.40
N GLN A 144 -3.37 14.29 3.71
CA GLN A 144 -4.77 14.50 4.04
C GLN A 144 -5.64 13.91 2.94
N PHE A 145 -6.65 13.15 3.35
CA PHE A 145 -7.61 12.49 2.48
C PHE A 145 -9.01 13.08 2.70
N THR A 146 -10.00 12.61 1.93
CA THR A 146 -11.37 13.11 2.06
C THR A 146 -11.93 12.91 3.47
N GLY A 147 -12.76 13.83 3.94
CA GLY A 147 -13.33 13.77 5.29
C GLY A 147 -12.30 14.20 6.33
N PHE A 148 -12.12 13.38 7.38
CA PHE A 148 -11.13 13.62 8.45
C PHE A 148 -9.96 12.63 8.40
N GLU A 149 -9.86 11.85 7.32
CA GLU A 149 -8.80 10.87 7.14
C GLU A 149 -7.45 11.54 6.83
N ARG A 150 -6.40 11.04 7.46
CA ARG A 150 -5.03 11.57 7.32
C ARG A 150 -4.00 10.50 7.66
N MET A 151 -2.77 10.69 7.20
CA MET A 151 -1.63 9.89 7.62
C MET A 151 -0.56 10.84 8.16
N GLN A 152 -0.02 10.50 9.32
CA GLN A 152 1.10 11.23 9.90
C GLN A 152 2.35 11.02 9.01
N PRO A 153 3.30 11.96 9.01
CA PRO A 153 4.51 11.79 8.23
C PRO A 153 5.27 10.55 8.69
N MET A 154 5.67 9.72 7.73
CA MET A 154 6.58 8.61 7.93
C MET A 154 8.01 9.11 7.72
N PRO A 155 8.90 9.08 8.73
CA PRO A 155 10.28 9.50 8.54
C PRO A 155 11.01 8.56 7.57
N GLY A 156 11.99 9.09 6.84
CA GLY A 156 12.95 8.29 6.08
C GLY A 156 13.94 7.56 6.99
N PHE A 157 14.42 6.42 6.53
CA PHE A 157 15.35 5.54 7.24
C PHE A 157 16.64 5.24 6.47
N ALA A 158 16.92 5.95 5.37
CA ALA A 158 18.10 5.72 4.53
C ALA A 158 19.44 5.76 5.30
N ASP A 159 19.53 6.57 6.36
CA ASP A 159 20.71 6.71 7.22
C ASP A 159 20.63 5.87 8.51
N LYS A 160 19.55 5.13 8.71
CA LYS A 160 19.24 4.39 9.96
C LYS A 160 19.23 2.88 9.79
N LEU A 161 18.92 2.40 8.59
CA LEU A 161 18.89 0.97 8.27
C LEU A 161 19.97 0.64 7.25
N ASN A 162 20.64 -0.49 7.45
CA ASN A 162 21.60 -1.00 6.48
C ASN A 162 20.91 -1.91 5.44
N HIS A 163 21.62 -2.25 4.37
CA HIS A 163 21.09 -3.08 3.28
C HIS A 163 20.54 -4.43 3.77
N GLN A 164 21.21 -5.08 4.72
CA GLN A 164 20.76 -6.38 5.26
C GLN A 164 19.44 -6.28 6.03
N GLN A 165 19.12 -5.13 6.63
CA GLN A 165 17.83 -4.90 7.29
C GLN A 165 16.72 -4.57 6.29
N LEU A 166 17.09 -4.17 5.07
CA LEU A 166 16.16 -3.81 3.99
C LEU A 166 15.84 -4.99 3.05
N THR A 167 16.60 -6.09 3.09
CA THR A 167 16.46 -7.27 2.20
C THR A 167 16.38 -8.58 2.95
#